data_AF-A0A356E611-F1
#
_entry.id   AF-A0A356E611-F1
#
_cell.length_a   1.000
_cell.length_b   1.000
_cell.length_c   1.000
_cell.angle_alpha   90.00
_cell.angle_beta   90.00
_cell.angle_gamma   90.00
#
_symmetry.space_group_name_H-M   'P 1'
#
loop_
_entity.id
_entity.type
_entity.pdbx_description
1 polymer ?
#
loop_
_entity_poly.entity_id
_entity_poly.type
_entity_poly.pdbx_seq_one_letter_code
_entity_poly.pdbx_strand_id
1 'polypeptide(L)' 'PEPSFEKINELNPDLIIASGRQQKLLGRLKEIAPVFYWQTDFTDSYSSFRQNVT' A
#
# COMPACT_ATOMS: atom_id res chain seq x y z
N PRO A 1 13.79 6.50 6.78
CA PRO A 1 14.08 5.07 7.07
C PRO A 1 13.32 4.18 6.08
N GLU A 2 14.03 3.29 5.38
CA GLU A 2 13.41 2.21 4.61
C GLU A 2 12.60 1.32 5.57
N PRO A 3 11.40 0.85 5.19
CA PRO A 3 10.66 -0.11 6.01
C PRO A 3 11.44 -1.43 6.13
N SER A 4 11.42 -2.01 7.34
CA SER A 4 12.03 -3.32 7.58
C SER A 4 11.08 -4.41 7.06
N PHE A 5 11.39 -4.97 5.90
CA PHE A 5 10.60 -6.04 5.28
C PHE A 5 10.55 -7.30 6.12
N GLU A 6 11.63 -7.63 6.84
CA GLU A 6 11.66 -8.76 7.78
C GLU A 6 10.57 -8.64 8.85
N LYS A 7 10.44 -7.46 9.47
CA LYS A 7 9.39 -7.22 10.47
C LYS A 7 7.99 -7.31 9.88
N ILE A 8 7.79 -6.87 8.64
CA ILE A 8 6.48 -6.98 7.97
C ILE A 8 6.16 -8.47 7.72
N ASN A 9 7.16 -9.26 7.32
CA ASN A 9 6.99 -10.68 7.07
C ASN A 9 6.73 -11.47 8.37
N GLU A 10 7.41 -11.13 9.47
CA GLU A 10 7.20 -11.73 10.80
C GLU A 10 5.77 -11.56 11.33
N LEU A 11 5.08 -10.47 10.93
CA LEU A 11 3.69 -10.23 11.30
C LEU A 11 2.70 -11.14 10.56
N ASN A 12 3.16 -11.86 9.52
CA ASN A 12 2.36 -12.74 8.67
C ASN A 12 1.02 -12.10 8.23
N PRO A 13 1.06 -10.93 7.55
CA PRO A 13 -0.14 -10.20 7.21
C PRO A 13 -0.94 -10.92 6.12
N ASP A 14 -2.25 -10.80 6.21
CA ASP A 14 -3.21 -11.21 5.17
C ASP A 14 -3.44 -10.11 4.12
N LEU A 15 -3.19 -8.84 4.48
CA LEU A 15 -3.26 -7.68 3.60
C LEU A 15 -2.24 -6.60 3.97
N ILE A 16 -1.60 -6.01 2.97
CA ILE A 16 -0.73 -4.83 3.13
C ILE A 16 -1.38 -3.63 2.44
N ILE A 17 -1.51 -2.51 3.17
CA ILE A 17 -2.02 -1.24 2.63
C ILE A 17 -0.83 -0.30 2.39
N ALA A 18 -0.58 0.03 1.14
CA ALA A 18 0.53 0.89 0.72
C ALA A 18 0.03 2.20 0.09
N SER A 19 0.83 3.26 0.21
CA SER A 19 0.52 4.60 -0.33
C SER A 19 1.65 5.13 -1.23
N GLY A 20 1.48 6.31 -1.82
CA GLY A 20 2.43 6.89 -2.79
C GLY A 20 3.92 6.90 -2.37
N ARG A 21 4.23 7.07 -1.08
CA ARG A 21 5.63 7.05 -0.60
C ARG A 21 6.27 5.66 -0.71
N GLN A 22 5.46 4.60 -0.67
CA GLN A 22 5.90 3.21 -0.77
C GLN A 22 5.78 2.65 -2.20
N GLN A 23 5.49 3.48 -3.20
CA GLN A 23 5.29 3.03 -4.60
C GLN A 23 6.47 2.20 -5.12
N LYS A 24 7.71 2.61 -4.83
CA LYS A 24 8.93 1.89 -5.24
C LYS A 24 9.11 0.52 -4.57
N LEU A 25 8.37 0.28 -3.48
CA LEU A 25 8.49 -0.92 -2.64
C LEU A 25 7.39 -1.95 -2.93
N LEU A 26 6.41 -1.61 -3.79
CA LEU A 26 5.25 -2.46 -4.07
C LEU A 26 5.60 -3.87 -4.53
N GLY A 27 6.66 -4.03 -5.34
CA GLY A 27 7.12 -5.34 -5.79
C GLY A 27 7.49 -6.24 -4.61
N ARG A 28 8.29 -5.70 -3.67
CA ARG A 28 8.74 -6.41 -2.46
C ARG A 28 7.60 -6.66 -1.47
N LEU A 29 6.67 -5.72 -1.35
CA LEU A 29 5.49 -5.91 -0.48
C LEU A 29 4.57 -7.04 -1.00
N LYS A 30 4.44 -7.17 -2.33
CA LYS A 30 3.65 -8.25 -2.96
C LYS A 30 4.24 -9.65 -2.78
N GLU A 31 5.53 -9.76 -2.45
CA GLU A 31 6.16 -11.04 -2.10
C GLU A 31 5.72 -11.53 -0.71
N ILE A 32 5.24 -10.64 0.16
CA ILE A 32 4.83 -10.96 1.53
C ILE A 32 3.34 -11.29 1.59
N ALA A 33 2.50 -10.42 1.04
CA ALA A 33 1.04 -10.57 1.07
C ALA A 33 0.38 -9.78 -0.07
N PRO A 34 -0.92 -9.98 -0.36
CA PRO A 34 -1.68 -9.09 -1.24
C PRO A 34 -1.52 -7.62 -0.82
N VAL A 35 -1.32 -6.73 -1.80
CA VAL A 35 -1.11 -5.29 -1.55
C VAL A 35 -2.24 -4.47 -2.14
N PHE A 36 -2.98 -3.78 -1.27
CA PHE A 36 -3.87 -2.70 -1.68
C PHE A 36 -3.08 -1.40 -1.74
N TYR A 37 -2.95 -0.85 -2.95
CA TYR A 37 -2.25 0.40 -3.18
C TYR A 37 -3.24 1.54 -3.37
N TRP A 38 -3.19 2.53 -2.50
CA TRP A 38 -4.04 3.72 -2.61
C TRP A 38 -3.20 4.97 -2.88
N GLN A 39 -3.69 5.78 -3.81
CA GLN A 39 -3.18 7.12 -4.08
C GLN A 39 -4.38 8.04 -4.28
N THR A 40 -4.33 9.21 -3.64
CA THR A 40 -5.28 10.28 -3.93
C THR A 40 -4.96 10.81 -5.31
N ASP A 41 -5.95 10.78 -6.21
CA ASP A 41 -5.85 11.52 -7.44
C ASP A 41 -6.07 13.01 -7.11
N PHE A 42 -5.01 13.82 -7.21
CA PHE A 42 -5.09 15.25 -6.91
C PHE A 42 -5.84 16.05 -7.98
N THR A 43 -6.17 15.42 -9.11
CA THR A 43 -7.02 16.01 -10.17
C THR A 43 -8.50 15.73 -9.96
N ASP A 44 -8.85 14.65 -9.25
CA ASP A 44 -10.21 14.30 -8.83
C ASP A 44 -10.22 13.68 -7.42
N SER A 45 -9.94 14.52 -6.42
CA SER A 45 -9.72 14.07 -5.04
C SER A 45 -10.97 13.52 -4.35
N TYR A 46 -12.17 13.97 -4.74
CA TYR A 46 -13.41 13.50 -4.12
C TYR A 46 -13.88 12.15 -4.69
N SER A 47 -13.83 11.97 -6.01
CA SER A 47 -14.21 10.69 -6.62
C SER A 47 -13.20 9.58 -6.29
N SER A 48 -11.90 9.89 -6.32
CA SER A 48 -10.85 8.91 -5.97
C SER A 48 -10.90 8.49 -4.50
N PHE A 49 -11.27 9.39 -3.59
CA PHE A 49 -11.52 9.01 -2.19
C PHE A 49 -12.69 8.03 -2.07
N ARG A 50 -13.83 8.31 -2.72
CA ARG A 50 -15.00 7.43 -2.63
C ARG A 50 -14.75 6.03 -3.19
N GLN A 51 -14.07 5.90 -4.32
CA GLN A 51 -13.74 4.59 -4.91
C GLN A 51 -12.86 3.71 -4.01
N ASN A 52 -12.03 4.32 -3.17
CA ASN A 52 -11.09 3.59 -2.33
C ASN A 52 -11.63 3.25 -0.93
N VAL A 53 -12.72 3.91 -0.50
CA VAL A 53 -13.25 3.82 0.88
C VAL A 53 -14.67 3.26 0.94
N THR A 54 -15.44 3.32 -0.16
CA THR A 54 -16.84 2.86 -0.25
C THR A 54 -16.93 1.59 -1.08
#